data_AF-A0A3B8W983-F1
#
_entry.id   AF-A0A3B8W983-F1
#
_cell.length_a   1.000
_cell.length_b   1.000
_cell.length_c   1.000
_cell.angle_alpha   90.00
_cell.angle_beta   90.00
_cell.angle_gamma   90.00
#
_symmetry.space_group_name_H-M   'P 1'
#
loop_
_entity.id
_entity.type
_entity.pdbx_description
1 polymer ?
#
loop_
_entity_poly.entity_id
_entity_poly.type
_entity_poly.pdbx_seq_one_letter_code
_entity_poly.pdbx_strand_id
1 'polypeptide(L)' 'YDEQKLAILPMGFCYPGTGKSGDLPPRPECAPAWRRALLDRLPEIRLTL' A
#
# COMPACT_ATOMS: atom_id res chain seq x y z
N TYR A 1 16.82 15.95 -7.46
CA TYR A 1 15.36 15.75 -7.44
C TYR A 1 14.85 16.13 -6.07
N ASP A 2 13.62 16.59 -5.93
CA ASP A 2 13.08 17.11 -4.68
C ASP A 2 12.41 15.96 -3.90
N GLU A 3 13.07 15.50 -2.83
CA GLU A 3 12.59 14.40 -1.98
C GLU A 3 11.26 14.74 -1.29
N GLN A 4 10.94 16.03 -1.11
CA GLN A 4 9.66 16.47 -0.52
C GLN A 4 8.48 16.30 -1.48
N LYS A 5 8.75 16.07 -2.78
CA LYS A 5 7.73 15.83 -3.82
C LYS A 5 7.58 14.35 -4.16
N LEU A 6 8.24 13.46 -3.41
CA LEU A 6 8.25 12.02 -3.61
C LEU A 6 7.56 11.31 -2.45
N ALA A 7 6.65 10.40 -2.77
CA ALA A 7 6.10 9.45 -1.79
C ALA A 7 6.23 8.03 -2.34
N ILE A 8 6.81 7.13 -1.53
CA ILE A 8 6.84 5.70 -1.81
C ILE A 8 5.77 5.04 -0.95
N LEU A 9 4.72 4.53 -1.59
CA LEU A 9 3.67 3.78 -0.93
C LEU A 9 3.92 2.27 -1.13
N PRO A 10 4.14 1.47 -0.07
CA PRO A 10 4.20 0.02 -0.22
C PRO A 10 2.84 -0.54 -0.65
N MET A 11 2.88 -1.69 -1.32
CA MET A 11 1.69 -2.42 -1.76
C MET A 11 0.83 -2.92 -0.59
N GLY A 12 1.40 -3.03 0.61
CA GLY A 12 0.68 -3.46 1.81
C GLY A 12 1.35 -3.00 3.10
N PHE A 13 0.54 -2.55 4.05
CA PHE A 13 0.97 -2.26 5.43
C PHE A 13 0.76 -3.42 6.40
N CYS A 14 0.36 -4.60 5.91
CA CYS A 14 0.25 -5.79 6.74
C CYS A 14 1.21 -6.86 6.25
N TYR A 15 1.96 -7.43 7.19
CA TYR A 15 2.74 -8.63 6.95
C TYR A 15 1.82 -9.85 7.02
N PRO A 16 1.68 -10.66 5.94
CA PRO A 16 0.77 -11.80 5.93
C PRO A 16 1.33 -13.01 6.70
N GLY A 17 2.61 -13.00 7.06
CA GLY A 17 3.32 -14.12 7.67
C GLY A 17 4.11 -14.93 6.65
N THR A 18 4.98 -15.81 7.14
CA THR A 18 5.81 -16.69 6.31
C THR A 18 5.10 -18.03 6.06
N GLY A 19 4.89 -18.37 4.80
CA GLY A 19 4.49 -19.69 4.32
C GLY A 19 5.67 -20.60 4.02
N LYS A 20 5.39 -21.79 3.49
CA LYS A 20 6.44 -22.81 3.20
C LYS A 20 7.40 -22.41 2.08
N SER A 21 6.98 -21.55 1.16
CA SER A 21 7.73 -21.17 -0.04
C SER A 21 7.82 -19.65 -0.26
N GLY A 22 7.59 -18.86 0.79
CA GLY A 22 7.56 -17.40 0.70
C GLY A 22 6.46 -16.81 1.59
N ASP A 23 6.08 -15.57 1.32
CA ASP A 23 5.02 -14.91 2.08
C ASP A 23 3.63 -15.51 1.77
N LEU A 24 2.76 -15.49 2.79
CA LEU A 24 1.37 -15.87 2.65
C LEU A 24 0.60 -14.87 1.75
N PRO A 25 -0.55 -15.28 1.18
CA PRO A 25 -1.39 -14.36 0.42
C PRO A 25 -1.82 -13.15 1.27
N PRO A 26 -2.08 -11.99 0.63
CA PRO A 26 -2.48 -10.77 1.33
C PRO A 26 -3.71 -10.99 2.22
N ARG A 27 -3.67 -10.44 3.44
CA ARG A 27 -4.79 -10.49 4.38
C ARG A 27 -5.96 -9.63 3.87
N PRO A 28 -7.16 -10.20 3.64
CA PRO A 28 -8.28 -9.48 3.04
C PRO A 28 -8.75 -8.26 3.86
N GLU A 29 -8.64 -8.32 5.18
CA GLU A 29 -8.95 -7.24 6.11
C GLU A 29 -7.94 -6.07 6.05
N CYS A 30 -6.77 -6.28 5.45
CA CYS A 30 -5.71 -5.28 5.44
C CYS A 30 -6.07 -4.07 4.58
N ALA A 31 -6.52 -4.29 3.34
CA ALA A 31 -6.80 -3.17 2.43
C ALA A 31 -7.91 -2.24 2.95
N PRO A 32 -9.06 -2.73 3.47
CA PRO A 32 -10.08 -1.88 4.08
C PRO A 32 -9.59 -1.06 5.27
N ALA A 33 -8.60 -1.55 6.04
CA ALA A 33 -8.13 -0.89 7.26
C ALA A 33 -7.35 0.41 7.01
N TRP A 34 -6.67 0.55 5.87
CA TRP A 34 -5.80 1.71 5.61
C TRP A 34 -5.95 2.33 4.22
N ARG A 35 -6.26 1.53 3.19
CA ARG A 35 -6.12 1.96 1.79
C ARG A 35 -7.04 3.12 1.44
N ARG A 36 -8.30 3.05 1.86
CA ARG A 36 -9.28 4.11 1.59
C ARG A 36 -8.88 5.42 2.28
N ALA A 37 -8.61 5.36 3.58
CA ALA A 37 -8.25 6.53 4.37
C ALA A 37 -6.98 7.23 3.86
N LEU A 38 -5.99 6.46 3.36
CA LEU A 38 -4.79 7.03 2.75
C LEU A 38 -5.08 7.69 1.40
N LEU A 39 -5.79 7.01 0.51
CA LEU A 39 -6.08 7.53 -0.83
C LEU A 39 -6.97 8.79 -0.76
N ASP A 40 -7.89 8.87 0.19
CA ASP A 40 -8.74 10.05 0.41
C ASP A 40 -7.91 11.30 0.80
N ARG A 41 -6.70 11.11 1.33
CA ARG A 41 -5.75 12.20 1.65
C ARG A 41 -4.85 12.59 0.48
N LEU A 42 -4.95 11.87 -0.63
CA LEU A 42 -4.10 12.01 -1.80
C LEU A 42 -4.95 12.28 -3.07
N PRO A 43 -5.76 13.36 -3.07
CA PRO A 43 -6.80 13.58 -4.08
C PRO A 43 -6.26 13.87 -5.49
N GLU A 44 -5.01 14.29 -5.60
CA GLU A 44 -4.39 14.69 -6.88
C GLU A 44 -3.53 13.58 -7.49
N ILE A 45 -3.45 12.41 -6.88
CA ILE A 45 -2.70 11.28 -7.44
C ILE A 45 -3.48 10.69 -8.62
N ARG A 46 -2.83 10.67 -9.78
CA ARG A 46 -3.36 10.06 -11.01
C ARG A 46 -2.49 8.88 -11.40
N LEU A 47 -3.14 7.82 -11.81
CA LEU A 47 -2.47 6.70 -12.46
C LEU A 47 -2.18 7.09 -13.92
N THR A 48 -0.91 6.95 -14.33
CA THR A 48 -0.50 6.99 -15.73
C THR A 48 -0.10 5.57 -16.11
N LEU A 49 -0.78 4.97 -17.10
CA LEU A 49 -0.52 3.61 -17.60
C LEU A 49 0.25 3.65 -18.92
#